data_AF-A0A8B7ISF5-F1
#
_entry.id   AF-A0A8B7ISF5-F1
#
_cell.length_a   1.000
_cell.length_b   1.000
_cell.length_c   1.000
_cell.angle_alpha   90.00
_cell.angle_beta   90.00
_cell.angle_gamma   90.00
#
_symmetry.space_group_name_H-M   'P 1'
#
loop_
_entity.id
_entity.type
_entity.pdbx_description
1 polymer ?
#
loop_
_entity_poly.entity_id
_entity_poly.type
_entity_poly.pdbx_seq_one_letter_code
_entity_poly.pdbx_strand_id
1 'polypeptide(L)'
;GQHYKELGFAWKGTICQLNSMGVVSFPGHDTIRNVMTLAHEMGHSLGFNHDDSKQFHDKACDCNCTHQGCIMRTSPGSCFAFSNCTMGEYYDQVVRKNLPCLLNIPSLKPFLSDHCGNGVLEKEEECDCGSDE
;
A
#
# COMPACT_ATOMS: atom_id res chain seq x y z
N GLY A 1 2.85 -15.38 -8.48
CA GLY A 1 2.21 -14.14 -8.01
C GLY A 1 0.82 -14.46 -7.50
N GLN A 2 0.19 -13.49 -6.85
CA GLN A 2 -1.19 -13.61 -6.36
C GLN A 2 -2.10 -12.86 -7.34
N HIS A 3 -3.28 -13.42 -7.62
CA HIS A 3 -4.24 -12.87 -8.57
C HIS A 3 -5.39 -12.24 -7.78
N TYR A 4 -5.48 -10.92 -7.80
CA TYR A 4 -6.76 -10.26 -7.65
C TYR A 4 -7.57 -10.50 -8.93
N LYS A 5 -8.90 -10.54 -8.85
CA LYS A 5 -9.79 -10.75 -10.02
C LYS A 5 -9.45 -9.75 -11.15
N GLU A 6 -8.60 -10.19 -12.08
CA GLU A 6 -8.14 -9.56 -13.33
C GLU A 6 -7.84 -8.04 -13.35
N LEU A 7 -7.45 -7.43 -12.22
CA LEU A 7 -7.16 -5.98 -12.18
C LEU A 7 -5.73 -5.61 -11.79
N GLY A 8 -4.94 -6.54 -11.28
CA GLY A 8 -3.58 -6.25 -10.83
C GLY A 8 -2.70 -7.48 -10.71
N PHE A 9 -1.40 -7.25 -10.76
CA PHE A 9 -0.37 -8.23 -10.42
C PHE A 9 0.92 -7.52 -10.00
N ALA A 10 1.50 -7.95 -8.88
CA ALA A 10 2.85 -7.57 -8.47
C ALA A 10 3.70 -8.79 -8.09
N TRP A 11 5.01 -8.64 -8.30
CA TRP A 11 5.98 -9.55 -7.71
C TRP A 11 6.09 -9.31 -6.22
N LYS A 12 5.86 -10.37 -5.43
CA LYS A 12 5.81 -10.24 -3.98
C LYS A 12 7.20 -10.06 -3.37
N GLY A 13 7.35 -9.07 -2.50
CA GLY A 13 8.57 -8.87 -1.70
C GLY A 13 9.80 -8.49 -2.53
N THR A 14 9.59 -7.96 -3.73
CA THR A 14 10.65 -7.54 -4.64
C THR A 14 10.97 -6.05 -4.54
N ILE A 15 10.32 -5.28 -3.66
CA ILE A 15 10.66 -3.88 -3.43
C ILE A 15 12.17 -3.72 -3.20
N CYS A 16 12.77 -2.66 -3.76
CA CYS A 16 14.23 -2.43 -3.81
C CYS A 16 15.06 -3.41 -4.64
N GLN A 17 14.47 -4.38 -5.35
CA GLN A 17 15.19 -5.29 -6.25
C GLN A 17 15.04 -4.84 -7.71
N LEU A 18 15.96 -5.29 -8.57
CA LEU A 18 15.96 -4.95 -10.01
C LEU A 18 14.71 -5.42 -10.75
N ASN A 19 14.02 -6.44 -10.23
CA ASN A 19 12.78 -7.00 -10.77
C ASN A 19 11.53 -6.55 -9.99
N SER A 20 11.63 -5.45 -9.21
CA SER A 20 10.49 -4.83 -8.53
C SER A 20 9.50 -4.29 -9.56
N MET A 21 8.45 -5.04 -9.88
CA MET A 21 7.44 -4.65 -10.85
C MET A 21 6.03 -5.07 -10.43
N GLY A 22 5.08 -4.20 -10.77
CA GLY A 22 3.65 -4.47 -10.70
C GLY A 22 2.90 -3.79 -11.84
N VAL A 23 1.73 -4.31 -12.16
CA VAL A 23 0.81 -3.79 -13.17
C VAL A 23 -0.58 -3.72 -12.58
N VAL A 24 -1.30 -2.64 -12.87
CA VAL A 24 -2.70 -2.47 -12.49
C VAL A 24 -3.52 -1.99 -13.68
N SER A 25 -4.75 -2.49 -13.78
CA SER A 25 -5.76 -2.01 -14.71
C SER A 25 -6.46 -0.79 -14.10
N PHE A 26 -6.45 0.34 -14.80
CA PHE A 26 -7.02 1.61 -14.34
C PHE A 26 -8.06 2.14 -15.34
N PRO A 27 -9.29 1.61 -15.36
CA PRO A 27 -10.33 2.03 -16.30
C PRO A 27 -10.95 3.41 -15.99
N GLY A 28 -10.66 4.02 -14.83
CA GLY A 28 -11.11 5.37 -14.48
C GLY A 28 -12.59 5.53 -14.06
N HIS A 29 -13.44 4.51 -14.21
CA HIS A 29 -14.86 4.60 -13.84
C HIS A 29 -15.14 4.43 -12.34
N ASP A 30 -14.27 3.72 -11.62
CA ASP A 30 -14.37 3.47 -10.17
C ASP A 30 -13.01 3.81 -9.51
N THR A 31 -12.82 5.09 -9.20
CA THR A 31 -11.56 5.60 -8.65
C THR A 31 -11.18 4.93 -7.33
N ILE A 32 -12.17 4.64 -6.46
CA ILE A 32 -11.93 4.00 -5.17
C ILE A 32 -11.31 2.62 -5.40
N ARG A 33 -11.97 1.79 -6.22
CA ARG A 33 -11.47 0.45 -6.53
C ARG A 33 -10.11 0.47 -7.21
N ASN A 34 -9.88 1.43 -8.10
CA ASN A 34 -8.59 1.53 -8.80
C ASN A 34 -7.45 1.89 -7.84
N VAL A 35 -7.67 2.87 -6.94
CA VAL A 35 -6.67 3.25 -5.91
C VAL A 35 -6.45 2.10 -4.92
N MET A 36 -7.51 1.40 -4.51
CA MET A 36 -7.39 0.21 -3.67
C MET A 36 -6.57 -0.90 -4.34
N THR A 37 -6.77 -1.13 -5.64
CA THR A 37 -5.99 -2.11 -6.40
C THR A 37 -4.52 -1.70 -6.50
N LEU A 38 -4.25 -0.41 -6.75
CA LEU A 38 -2.88 0.11 -6.74
C LEU A 38 -2.19 -0.10 -5.38
N ALA A 39 -2.87 0.25 -4.29
CA ALA A 39 -2.35 0.04 -2.93
C ALA A 39 -2.13 -1.43 -2.61
N HIS A 40 -3.03 -2.32 -3.07
CA HIS A 40 -2.92 -3.77 -2.90
C HIS A 40 -1.65 -4.33 -3.58
N GLU A 41 -1.41 -3.98 -4.84
CA GLU A 41 -0.23 -4.46 -5.58
C GLU A 41 1.08 -3.86 -5.03
N MET A 42 1.05 -2.62 -4.52
CA MET A 42 2.16 -2.05 -3.76
C MET A 42 2.42 -2.84 -2.46
N GLY A 43 1.37 -3.23 -1.75
CA GLY A 43 1.46 -4.09 -0.56
C GLY A 43 2.12 -5.43 -0.86
N HIS A 44 1.78 -6.07 -1.97
CA HIS A 44 2.50 -7.26 -2.44
C HIS A 44 3.98 -6.99 -2.71
N SER A 45 4.32 -5.90 -3.39
CA SER A 45 5.71 -5.52 -3.65
C SER A 45 6.52 -5.38 -2.35
N LEU A 46 5.88 -4.85 -1.29
CA LEU A 46 6.43 -4.75 0.08
C LEU A 46 6.50 -6.10 0.82
N GLY A 47 5.87 -7.15 0.30
CA GLY A 47 5.95 -8.51 0.83
C GLY A 47 4.71 -8.98 1.57
N PHE A 48 3.59 -8.25 1.50
CA PHE A 48 2.37 -8.58 2.24
C PHE A 48 1.60 -9.71 1.55
N ASN A 49 0.95 -10.53 2.36
CA ASN A 49 0.03 -11.57 1.93
C ASN A 49 -1.40 -11.09 2.00
N HIS A 50 -2.30 -11.82 1.35
CA HIS A 50 -3.71 -11.55 1.54
C HIS A 50 -4.15 -11.79 2.99
N ASP A 51 -5.05 -10.94 3.49
CA ASP A 51 -5.62 -11.05 4.84
C ASP A 51 -6.41 -12.35 5.06
N ASP A 52 -6.95 -12.95 3.99
CA ASP A 52 -7.68 -14.23 3.99
C ASP A 52 -6.81 -15.42 3.54
N SER A 53 -5.49 -15.25 3.52
CA SER A 53 -4.56 -16.34 3.20
C SER A 53 -4.39 -17.34 4.36
N LYS A 54 -3.97 -18.58 4.04
CA LYS A 54 -3.84 -19.67 5.01
C LYS A 54 -2.93 -19.37 6.20
N GLN A 55 -1.93 -18.50 6.04
CA GLN A 55 -1.02 -18.11 7.14
C GLN A 55 -1.73 -17.31 8.25
N PHE A 56 -2.90 -16.74 7.96
CA PHE A 56 -3.71 -16.01 8.90
C PHE A 56 -4.99 -16.75 9.29
N HIS A 57 -5.13 -18.03 8.94
CA HIS A 57 -6.35 -18.79 9.21
C HIS A 57 -6.74 -18.82 10.71
N ASP A 58 -5.75 -18.75 11.60
CA ASP A 58 -5.96 -18.72 13.06
C ASP A 58 -5.96 -17.29 13.64
N LYS A 59 -5.95 -16.25 12.78
CA LYS A 59 -5.97 -14.83 13.17
C LYS A 59 -7.16 -14.13 12.53
N ALA A 60 -7.86 -13.33 13.33
CA ALA A 60 -8.85 -12.40 12.80
C ALA A 60 -8.13 -11.16 12.25
N CYS A 61 -8.01 -11.07 10.93
CA CYS A 61 -7.48 -9.89 10.26
C CYS A 61 -8.58 -8.84 10.09
N ASP A 62 -8.39 -7.66 10.68
CA ASP A 62 -9.34 -6.55 10.65
C ASP A 62 -8.62 -5.20 10.56
N CYS A 63 -9.26 -4.24 9.90
CA CYS A 63 -8.78 -2.88 9.64
C CYS A 63 -9.70 -1.81 10.27
N ASN A 64 -10.64 -2.20 11.14
CA ASN A 64 -11.50 -1.31 11.92
C ASN A 64 -12.23 -0.25 11.06
N CYS A 65 -12.88 -0.71 10.00
CA CYS A 65 -13.65 0.14 9.09
C CYS A 65 -15.15 -0.14 9.20
N THR A 66 -15.94 0.91 8.98
CA THR A 66 -17.39 0.77 8.74
C THR A 66 -17.68 0.06 7.40
N HIS A 67 -16.76 0.20 6.44
CA HIS A 67 -16.80 -0.43 5.13
C HIS A 67 -16.11 -1.79 5.11
N GLN A 68 -16.58 -2.70 4.26
CA GLN A 68 -16.00 -4.05 4.14
C GLN A 68 -14.73 -4.04 3.28
N GLY A 69 -13.78 -4.92 3.64
CA GLY A 69 -12.60 -5.28 2.86
C GLY A 69 -11.42 -4.33 3.03
N CYS A 70 -10.44 -4.77 3.82
CA CYS A 70 -9.14 -4.12 3.97
C CYS A 70 -8.34 -4.17 2.67
N ILE A 71 -7.31 -3.31 2.54
CA ILE A 71 -6.49 -3.21 1.33
C ILE A 71 -5.97 -4.58 0.87
N MET A 72 -5.47 -5.42 1.77
CA MET A 72 -4.86 -6.72 1.41
C MET A 72 -5.85 -7.89 1.35
N ARG A 73 -7.16 -7.68 1.47
CA ARG A 73 -8.11 -8.80 1.32
C ARG A 73 -8.20 -9.25 -0.15
N THR A 74 -8.34 -10.56 -0.42
CA THR A 74 -8.50 -11.08 -1.80
C THR A 74 -9.73 -10.47 -2.52
N SER A 75 -10.79 -10.16 -1.76
CA SER A 75 -12.00 -9.54 -2.31
C SER A 75 -11.96 -8.02 -2.16
N PRO A 76 -12.39 -7.28 -3.20
CA PRO A 76 -12.46 -5.83 -3.15
C PRO A 76 -13.29 -5.30 -2.00
N GLY A 77 -12.73 -4.29 -1.36
CA GLY A 77 -13.41 -3.46 -0.40
C GLY A 77 -13.20 -1.98 -0.69
N SER A 78 -13.72 -1.15 0.20
CA SER A 78 -13.58 0.31 0.14
C SER A 78 -13.04 0.88 1.45
N CYS A 79 -12.39 0.06 2.27
CA CYS A 79 -11.71 0.49 3.48
C CYS A 79 -10.25 0.86 3.14
N PHE A 80 -9.94 2.15 3.19
CA PHE A 80 -8.58 2.67 2.96
C PHE A 80 -7.65 2.42 4.16
N ALA A 81 -7.60 1.19 4.65
CA ALA A 81 -6.74 0.80 5.75
C ALA A 81 -6.18 -0.61 5.57
N PHE A 82 -4.96 -0.79 6.06
CA PHE A 82 -4.33 -2.10 6.21
C PHE A 82 -4.86 -2.78 7.47
N SER A 83 -4.97 -4.12 7.44
CA SER A 83 -5.39 -4.89 8.60
C SER A 83 -4.28 -4.96 9.66
N ASN A 84 -4.63 -5.30 10.89
CA ASN A 84 -3.69 -5.68 11.95
C ASN A 84 -2.70 -6.78 11.50
N CYS A 85 -3.12 -7.73 10.67
CA CYS A 85 -2.25 -8.77 10.11
C CYS A 85 -1.21 -8.19 9.16
N THR A 86 -1.64 -7.32 8.24
CA THR A 86 -0.76 -6.63 7.30
C THR A 86 0.23 -5.72 8.04
N MET A 87 -0.21 -5.04 9.11
CA MET A 87 0.68 -4.21 9.94
C MET A 87 1.78 -5.04 10.64
N GLY A 88 1.48 -6.29 11.02
CA GLY A 88 2.50 -7.23 11.49
C GLY A 88 3.53 -7.56 10.41
N GLU A 89 3.08 -7.79 9.18
CA GLU A 89 3.99 -8.02 8.05
C GLU A 89 4.78 -6.75 7.67
N TYR A 90 4.20 -5.55 7.78
CA TYR A 90 4.92 -4.30 7.58
C TYR A 90 6.12 -4.19 8.54
N TYR A 91 5.93 -4.53 9.82
CA TYR A 91 7.03 -4.56 10.77
C TYR A 91 8.13 -5.55 10.33
N ASP A 92 7.77 -6.77 9.96
CA ASP A 92 8.73 -7.81 9.61
C ASP A 92 9.45 -7.60 8.27
N GLN A 93 8.75 -7.06 7.27
CA GLN A 93 9.22 -6.93 5.90
C GLN A 93 9.84 -5.57 5.60
N VAL A 94 9.40 -4.50 6.27
CA VAL A 94 9.85 -3.13 6.00
C VAL A 94 10.71 -2.63 7.15
N VAL A 95 10.14 -2.51 8.35
CA VAL A 95 10.81 -1.90 9.51
C VAL A 95 12.04 -2.71 9.93
N ARG A 96 11.87 -4.01 10.19
CA ARG A 96 12.95 -4.89 10.66
C ARG A 96 14.04 -5.10 9.61
N LYS A 97 13.68 -5.10 8.33
CA LYS A 97 14.65 -5.25 7.22
C LYS A 97 15.41 -3.97 6.91
N ASN A 98 14.89 -2.81 7.33
CA ASN A 98 15.53 -1.51 7.18
C ASN A 98 16.06 -1.25 5.75
N LEU A 99 15.19 -1.43 4.75
CA LEU A 99 15.56 -1.42 3.34
C LEU A 99 16.02 -0.01 2.90
N PRO A 100 17.30 0.19 2.53
CA PRO A 100 17.84 1.54 2.30
C PRO A 100 17.15 2.33 1.18
N CYS A 101 16.61 1.65 0.16
CA CYS A 101 15.94 2.33 -0.96
C CYS A 101 14.60 3.00 -0.59
N LEU A 102 14.06 2.69 0.60
CA LEU A 102 12.82 3.29 1.12
C LEU A 102 13.11 4.39 2.15
N LEU A 103 14.38 4.65 2.47
CA LEU A 103 14.78 5.62 3.51
C LEU A 103 15.21 6.97 2.92
N ASN A 104 15.36 7.06 1.60
CA ASN A 104 15.67 8.32 0.93
C ASN A 104 14.38 9.05 0.51
N ILE A 105 14.32 10.34 0.78
CA ILE A 105 13.28 11.22 0.23
C ILE A 105 13.70 11.58 -1.21
N PRO A 106 12.87 11.32 -2.23
CA PRO A 106 13.22 11.65 -3.61
C PRO A 106 13.32 13.17 -3.80
N SER A 107 14.35 13.62 -4.53
CA SER A 107 14.54 15.04 -4.86
C SER A 107 13.60 15.55 -5.95
N LEU A 108 12.99 14.62 -6.70
CA LEU A 108 11.98 14.93 -7.69
C LEU A 108 10.69 15.24 -6.96
N LYS A 109 10.28 16.51 -6.99
CA LYS A 109 8.94 16.91 -6.58
C LYS A 109 7.96 16.10 -7.41
N PRO A 110 7.05 15.34 -6.79
CA PRO A 110 5.96 14.77 -7.54
C PRO A 110 5.32 15.89 -8.36
N PHE A 111 4.93 15.65 -9.61
CA PHE A 111 4.05 16.55 -10.35
C PHE A 111 2.61 16.54 -9.76
N LEU A 112 2.50 16.33 -8.45
CA LEU A 112 1.26 16.45 -7.69
C LEU A 112 1.10 17.94 -7.38
N SER A 113 -0.14 18.40 -7.33
CA SER A 113 -0.44 19.73 -6.81
C SER A 113 0.09 19.83 -5.38
N ASP A 114 0.85 20.88 -5.10
CA ASP A 114 1.35 21.16 -3.75
C ASP A 114 0.16 21.10 -2.74
N HIS A 115 0.30 20.30 -1.68
CA HIS A 115 -0.72 20.05 -0.67
C HIS A 115 -0.12 19.93 0.74
N CYS A 116 -0.23 21.03 1.49
CA CYS A 116 0.14 21.06 2.90
C CYS A 116 -0.68 20.07 3.74
N GLY A 117 0.04 19.24 4.50
CA GLY A 117 -0.50 18.24 5.41
C GLY A 117 -0.42 16.81 4.87
N ASN A 118 0.26 16.57 3.74
CA ASN A 118 0.47 15.23 3.19
C ASN A 118 1.76 14.56 3.71
N GLY A 119 2.56 15.26 4.51
CA GLY A 119 3.84 14.81 5.05
C GLY A 119 4.98 14.79 4.03
N VAL A 120 4.83 15.45 2.88
CA VAL A 120 5.83 15.59 1.83
C VAL A 120 6.22 17.06 1.72
N LEU A 121 7.48 17.39 2.06
CA LEU A 121 7.97 18.76 1.98
C LEU A 121 8.05 19.27 0.54
N GLU A 122 7.21 20.25 0.20
CA GLU A 122 7.11 20.83 -1.15
C GLU A 122 7.90 22.15 -1.30
N LYS A 123 7.79 22.85 -2.46
CA LYS A 123 8.66 24.02 -2.75
C LYS A 123 8.37 25.23 -1.89
N GLU A 124 7.10 25.48 -1.64
CA GLU A 124 6.62 26.68 -0.98
C GLU A 124 6.35 26.43 0.51
N GLU A 125 6.80 25.29 1.04
CA GLU A 125 6.64 24.87 2.42
C GLU A 125 7.96 24.93 3.19
N GLU A 126 7.91 25.44 4.42
CA GLU A 126 9.05 25.38 5.36
C GLU A 126 9.11 24.03 6.08
N CYS A 127 7.93 23.44 6.32
CA CYS A 127 7.73 22.13 6.92
C CYS A 127 6.37 21.55 6.50
N ASP A 128 6.26 20.22 6.42
CA ASP A 128 4.98 19.50 6.40
C ASP A 128 5.04 18.40 7.45
N CYS A 129 4.23 18.53 8.51
CA CYS A 129 4.14 17.58 9.62
C CYS A 129 2.91 16.66 9.54
N GLY A 130 2.23 16.63 8.39
CA GLY A 130 0.93 15.98 8.24
C GLY A 130 -0.25 16.89 8.59
N SER A 131 -1.45 16.38 8.42
CA SER A 131 -2.70 17.05 8.81
C SER A 131 -2.86 17.10 10.33
N ASP A 132 -3.49 18.15 10.84
CA ASP A 132 -3.98 18.19 12.22
C ASP A 132 -4.96 17.02 12.46
N GLU A 133 -4.72 16.22 13.50
CA GLU A 133 -5.53 15.05 13.89
C GLU A 133 -6.95 15.41 14.36
#